data_AF-A0A534N7M7-F1
#
_entry.id   AF-A0A534N7M7-F1
#
_cell.length_a   1.000
_cell.length_b   1.000
_cell.length_c   1.000
_cell.angle_alpha   90.00
_cell.angle_beta   90.00
_cell.angle_gamma   90.00
#
_symmetry.space_group_name_H-M   'P 1'
#
loop_
_entity.id
_entity.type
_entity.pdbx_description
1 polymer ?
#
loop_
_entity_poly.entity_id
_entity_poly.type
_entity_poly.pdbx_seq_one_letter_code
_entity_poly.pdbx_strand_id
1 'polypeptide(L)'
;MLQHKDSHRSACKSFEEDLVLYYYGDCREPESHRVEEHLKGCASCRHFLEELQTFLPLTAKPKELPQAFWNSYYEELREKLAAIDARESWWKRSFAFFHPWAVPALGTALVLILALSLTLAKGMWHFKGHRAQEEVPSELRAAAGNIDFFESMDLLDSIDFLEALEDKSSANSEFQKL
;
A
#
# COMPACT_ATOMS: atom_id res chain seq x y z
N MET A 1 20.37 42.17 4.11
CA MET A 1 19.16 41.49 3.58
C MET A 1 19.43 41.16 2.12
N LEU A 2 19.99 39.99 1.86
CA LEU A 2 20.27 39.52 0.51
C LEU A 2 19.01 38.79 0.01
N GLN A 3 18.33 39.40 -0.96
CA GLN A 3 17.24 38.76 -1.67
C GLN A 3 17.83 37.64 -2.53
N HIS A 4 17.70 36.39 -2.07
CA HIS A 4 17.93 35.21 -2.91
C HIS A 4 16.73 35.09 -3.86
N LYS A 5 16.75 35.89 -4.93
CA LYS A 5 15.85 35.73 -6.07
C LYS A 5 16.55 34.83 -7.07
N ASP A 6 16.76 33.57 -6.68
CA ASP A 6 17.20 32.57 -7.64
C ASP A 6 16.06 32.36 -8.62
N SER A 7 16.28 32.92 -9.80
CA SER A 7 15.66 32.51 -11.04
C SER A 7 16.11 31.06 -11.37
N HIS A 8 15.77 30.09 -10.53
CA HIS A 8 15.45 28.78 -11.09
C HIS A 8 14.21 29.04 -11.93
N ARG A 9 14.37 29.13 -13.25
CA ARG A 9 13.24 29.16 -14.18
C ARG A 9 12.60 27.78 -14.10
N SER A 10 11.83 27.56 -13.04
CA SER A 10 11.14 26.30 -12.78
C SER A 10 10.30 25.95 -14.01
N ALA A 11 10.24 24.66 -14.31
CA ALA A 11 9.30 24.16 -15.30
C ALA A 11 7.87 24.64 -14.99
N CYS A 12 7.01 24.62 -15.99
CA CYS A 12 5.58 24.81 -15.77
C CYS A 12 5.09 23.72 -14.81
N LYS A 13 4.45 24.11 -13.71
CA LYS A 13 3.96 23.18 -12.67
C LYS A 13 3.10 22.04 -13.21
N SER A 14 2.36 22.28 -14.29
CA SER A 14 1.50 21.28 -14.93
C SER A 14 2.23 20.26 -15.80
N PHE A 15 3.53 20.44 -16.05
CA PHE A 15 4.35 19.57 -16.89
C PHE A 15 5.59 19.06 -16.15
N GLU A 16 5.84 19.51 -14.92
CA GLU A 16 7.04 19.13 -14.17
C GLU A 16 7.16 17.61 -13.98
N GLU A 17 6.07 16.97 -13.55
CA GLU A 17 6.00 15.51 -13.41
C GLU A 17 6.14 14.80 -14.76
N ASP A 18 5.37 15.23 -15.76
CA ASP A 18 5.42 14.66 -17.12
C ASP A 18 6.83 14.78 -17.74
N LEU A 19 7.57 15.86 -17.46
CA LEU A 19 8.96 16.04 -17.94
C LEU A 19 9.93 15.07 -17.29
N VAL A 20 9.74 14.75 -16.00
CA VAL A 20 10.55 13.75 -15.29
C VAL A 20 10.26 12.35 -15.86
N LEU A 21 8.98 12.00 -16.02
CA LEU A 21 8.55 10.72 -16.59
C LEU A 21 9.04 10.57 -18.05
N TYR A 22 8.95 11.65 -18.83
CA TYR A 22 9.49 11.71 -20.18
C TYR A 22 11.00 11.46 -20.23
N TYR A 23 11.78 12.00 -19.28
CA TYR A 23 13.23 11.75 -19.20
C TYR A 23 13.55 10.26 -18.97
N TYR A 24 12.81 9.58 -18.09
CA TYR A 24 13.01 8.16 -17.81
C TYR A 24 12.42 7.22 -18.88
N GLY A 25 11.62 7.74 -19.81
CA GLY A 25 10.92 6.93 -20.81
C GLY A 25 9.66 6.25 -20.29
N ASP A 26 9.16 6.68 -19.13
CA ASP A 26 8.00 6.10 -18.44
C ASP A 26 6.69 6.84 -18.76
N CYS A 27 6.72 7.85 -19.64
CA CYS A 27 5.52 8.53 -20.12
C CYS A 27 4.70 7.62 -21.05
N ARG A 28 3.37 7.63 -20.88
CA ARG A 28 2.47 6.98 -21.86
C ARG A 28 2.50 7.76 -23.18
N GLU A 29 2.25 7.08 -24.29
CA GLU A 29 2.22 7.68 -25.65
C GLU A 29 1.43 9.02 -25.74
N PRO A 30 0.20 9.16 -25.21
CA PRO A 30 -0.53 10.44 -25.28
C PRO A 30 0.08 11.55 -24.42
N GLU A 31 0.76 11.21 -23.32
CA GLU A 31 1.42 12.16 -22.43
C GLU A 31 2.74 12.65 -23.05
N SER A 32 3.49 11.73 -23.67
CA SER A 32 4.72 12.04 -24.40
C SER A 32 4.47 13.09 -25.49
N HIS A 33 3.45 12.90 -26.33
CA HIS A 33 3.11 13.89 -27.36
C HIS A 33 2.70 15.26 -26.80
N ARG A 34 2.01 15.30 -25.65
CA ARG A 34 1.66 16.56 -24.99
C ARG A 34 2.91 17.29 -24.49
N VAL A 35 3.88 16.56 -23.95
CA VAL A 35 5.17 17.10 -23.52
C VAL A 35 5.96 17.61 -24.72
N GLU A 36 6.09 16.83 -25.79
CA GLU A 36 6.78 17.23 -27.02
C GLU A 36 6.20 18.52 -27.61
N GLU A 37 4.87 18.63 -27.66
CA GLU A 37 4.20 19.83 -28.16
C GLU A 37 4.47 21.04 -27.25
N HIS A 38 4.41 20.85 -25.92
CA HIS A 38 4.74 21.90 -24.96
C HIS A 38 6.20 22.36 -25.08
N LEU A 39 7.13 21.43 -25.30
CA LEU A 39 8.56 21.71 -25.46
C LEU A 39 8.86 22.55 -26.71
N LYS A 40 8.02 22.54 -27.76
CA LYS A 40 8.18 23.45 -28.91
C LYS A 40 7.97 24.91 -28.50
N GLY A 41 6.98 25.17 -27.63
CA GLY A 41 6.59 26.52 -27.22
C GLY A 41 7.27 27.06 -25.96
N CYS A 42 7.73 26.18 -25.05
CA CYS A 42 8.14 26.59 -23.71
C CYS A 42 9.65 26.50 -23.48
N ALA A 43 10.32 27.66 -23.38
CA ALA A 43 11.77 27.72 -23.15
C ALA A 43 12.19 27.29 -21.74
N SER A 44 11.37 27.52 -20.70
CA SER A 44 11.69 27.11 -19.33
C SER A 44 11.66 25.59 -19.17
N CYS A 45 10.66 24.92 -19.75
CA CYS A 45 10.56 23.46 -19.71
C CYS A 45 11.67 22.77 -20.51
N ARG A 46 12.11 23.35 -21.65
CA ARG A 46 13.30 22.86 -22.36
C ARG A 46 14.55 22.95 -21.49
N HIS A 47 14.76 24.09 -20.84
CA HIS A 47 15.92 24.28 -19.99
C HIS A 47 15.92 23.34 -18.77
N PHE A 48 14.76 23.16 -18.14
CA PHE A 48 14.60 22.19 -17.06
C PHE A 48 14.94 20.75 -17.50
N LEU A 49 14.51 20.36 -18.70
CA LEU A 49 14.83 19.03 -19.24
C LEU A 49 16.34 18.88 -19.52
N GLU A 50 16.99 19.92 -20.04
CA GLU A 50 18.45 19.97 -20.23
C GLU A 50 19.21 19.87 -18.89
N GLU A 51 18.72 20.55 -17.84
CA GLU A 51 19.26 20.44 -16.48
C GLU A 51 19.13 19.01 -15.95
N LEU A 52 17.96 18.37 -16.10
CA LEU A 52 17.76 16.96 -15.73
C LEU A 52 18.76 16.04 -16.43
N GLN A 53 18.93 16.20 -17.75
CA GLN A 53 19.86 15.42 -18.55
C GLN A 53 21.32 15.63 -18.13
N THR A 54 21.66 16.82 -17.62
CA THR A 54 23.00 17.14 -17.18
C THR A 54 23.30 16.62 -15.76
N PHE A 55 22.35 16.76 -14.83
CA PHE A 55 22.59 16.47 -13.41
C PHE A 55 22.35 15.01 -13.03
N LEU A 56 21.31 14.36 -13.57
CA LEU A 56 20.94 13.00 -13.15
C LEU A 56 22.04 11.95 -13.43
N PRO A 57 22.72 11.95 -14.60
CA PRO A 57 23.82 11.01 -14.85
C PRO A 57 25.00 11.16 -13.88
N LEU A 58 25.15 12.30 -13.21
CA LEU A 58 26.21 12.51 -12.22
C LEU A 58 25.93 11.77 -10.91
N THR A 59 24.66 11.48 -10.61
CA THR A 59 24.25 10.79 -9.38
C THR A 59 24.31 9.26 -9.51
N ALA A 60 24.03 8.74 -10.70
CA ALA A 60 24.03 7.31 -10.96
C ALA A 60 25.14 6.96 -11.93
N LYS A 61 26.29 6.48 -11.42
CA LYS A 61 27.20 5.70 -12.25
C LYS A 61 26.63 4.29 -12.36
N PRO A 62 26.11 3.86 -13.52
CA PRO A 62 25.67 2.49 -13.68
C PRO A 62 26.87 1.58 -13.43
N LYS A 63 26.84 0.87 -12.31
CA LYS A 63 27.80 -0.19 -12.03
C LYS A 63 27.31 -1.41 -12.79
N GLU A 64 27.95 -1.72 -13.91
CA GLU A 64 27.70 -2.99 -14.60
C GLU A 64 28.10 -4.12 -13.65
N LEU A 65 27.10 -4.84 -13.15
CA LEU A 65 27.31 -6.00 -12.30
C LEU A 65 27.43 -7.26 -13.18
N PRO A 66 28.32 -8.21 -12.83
CA PRO A 66 28.46 -9.45 -13.58
C PRO A 66 27.15 -10.24 -13.61
N GLN A 67 26.88 -10.97 -14.69
CA GLN A 67 25.69 -11.82 -14.82
C GLN A 67 25.53 -12.81 -13.65
N ALA A 68 26.63 -13.30 -13.10
CA ALA A 68 26.62 -14.21 -11.94
C ALA A 68 25.94 -13.58 -10.70
N PHE A 69 26.11 -12.27 -10.47
CA PHE A 69 25.45 -11.56 -9.37
C PHE A 69 23.93 -11.57 -9.56
N TRP A 70 23.45 -11.28 -10.77
CA TRP A 70 22.03 -11.29 -11.09
C TRP A 70 21.44 -12.68 -10.90
N ASN A 71 22.12 -13.72 -11.38
CA ASN A 71 21.67 -15.10 -11.21
C ASN A 71 21.53 -15.45 -9.72
N SER A 72 22.52 -15.12 -8.88
CA SER A 72 22.42 -15.38 -7.44
C SER A 72 21.29 -14.59 -6.77
N TYR A 73 21.08 -13.34 -7.19
CA TYR A 73 20.01 -12.49 -6.65
C TYR A 73 18.63 -13.04 -6.99
N TYR A 74 18.42 -13.47 -8.25
CA TYR A 74 17.17 -14.08 -8.69
C TYR A 74 16.86 -15.39 -7.96
N GLU A 75 17.86 -16.24 -7.75
CA GLU A 75 17.65 -17.47 -6.99
C GLU A 75 17.30 -17.19 -5.53
N GLU A 76 18.00 -16.27 -4.86
CA GLU A 76 17.68 -15.89 -3.48
C GLU A 76 16.27 -15.28 -3.37
N LEU A 77 15.88 -14.45 -4.34
CA LEU A 77 14.54 -13.88 -4.40
C LEU A 77 13.48 -14.98 -4.58
N ARG A 78 13.71 -15.93 -5.48
CA ARG A 78 12.82 -17.07 -5.72
C ARG A 78 12.68 -17.95 -4.49
N GLU A 79 13.76 -18.21 -3.77
CA GLU A 79 13.73 -18.98 -2.52
C GLU A 79 12.89 -18.26 -1.44
N LYS A 80 13.07 -16.95 -1.29
CA LYS A 80 12.28 -16.15 -0.33
C LYS A 80 10.80 -16.15 -0.67
N LEU A 81 10.46 -15.99 -1.95
CA LEU A 81 9.07 -16.05 -2.41
C LEU A 81 8.46 -17.44 -2.18
N ALA A 82 9.19 -18.50 -2.51
CA ALA A 82 8.74 -19.88 -2.28
C ALA A 82 8.53 -20.19 -0.79
N ALA A 83 9.37 -19.63 0.09
CA ALA A 83 9.21 -19.79 1.54
C ALA A 83 7.94 -19.09 2.07
N ILE A 84 7.57 -17.94 1.51
CA ILE A 84 6.33 -17.22 1.86
C ILE A 84 5.12 -18.04 1.41
N ASP A 85 5.09 -18.49 0.15
CA ASP A 85 4.00 -19.28 -0.40
C ASP A 85 3.82 -20.62 0.33
N ALA A 86 4.92 -21.32 0.62
CA ALA A 86 4.89 -22.57 1.38
C ALA A 86 4.32 -22.39 2.80
N ARG A 87 4.62 -21.25 3.45
CA ARG A 87 4.05 -20.91 4.75
C ARG A 87 2.55 -20.71 4.63
N GLU A 88 2.08 -19.89 3.69
CA GLU A 88 0.65 -19.63 3.50
C GLU A 88 -0.12 -20.92 3.17
N SER A 89 0.43 -21.76 2.30
CA SER A 89 -0.12 -23.07 1.93
C SER A 89 -0.21 -24.03 3.13
N TRP A 90 0.82 -24.05 4.00
CA TRP A 90 0.79 -24.86 5.22
C TRP A 90 -0.24 -24.36 6.23
N TRP A 91 -0.39 -23.04 6.40
CA TRP A 91 -1.43 -22.45 7.24
C TRP A 91 -2.83 -22.75 6.71
N LYS A 92 -3.06 -22.57 5.40
CA LYS A 92 -4.33 -22.89 4.73
C LYS A 92 -4.68 -24.37 4.86
N ARG A 93 -3.71 -25.28 4.65
CA ARG A 93 -3.91 -26.73 4.80
C ARG A 93 -4.18 -27.14 6.24
N SER A 94 -3.51 -26.51 7.21
CA SER A 94 -3.75 -26.76 8.63
C SER A 94 -5.15 -26.28 9.04
N PHE A 95 -5.56 -25.08 8.64
CA PHE A 95 -6.91 -24.58 8.90
C PHE A 95 -8.00 -25.35 8.15
N ALA A 96 -7.76 -25.79 6.91
CA ALA A 96 -8.70 -26.58 6.13
C ALA A 96 -9.03 -27.94 6.77
N PHE A 97 -8.13 -28.50 7.58
CA PHE A 97 -8.42 -29.71 8.37
C PHE A 97 -9.35 -29.41 9.57
N PHE A 98 -9.26 -28.21 10.16
CA PHE A 98 -10.12 -27.78 11.28
C PHE A 98 -11.45 -27.14 10.83
N HIS A 99 -11.52 -26.58 9.61
CA HIS A 99 -12.66 -25.80 9.13
C HIS A 99 -13.96 -26.59 8.86
N PRO A 100 -13.97 -27.81 8.29
CA PRO A 100 -15.25 -28.44 7.91
C PRO A 100 -16.06 -28.96 9.10
N TRP A 101 -15.47 -29.10 10.30
CA TRP A 101 -16.18 -29.66 11.47
C TRP A 101 -16.47 -28.65 12.59
N ALA A 102 -15.81 -27.49 12.60
CA ALA A 102 -15.91 -26.52 13.69
C ALA A 102 -16.90 -25.35 13.44
N VAL A 103 -17.33 -25.13 12.19
CA VAL A 103 -18.14 -23.95 11.80
C VAL A 103 -19.56 -23.93 12.39
N PRO A 104 -20.34 -25.03 12.46
CA PRO A 104 -21.69 -24.93 13.04
C PRO A 104 -21.69 -24.88 14.58
N ALA A 105 -20.71 -25.48 15.25
CA ALA A 105 -20.69 -25.55 16.72
C ALA A 105 -20.07 -24.31 17.38
N LEU A 106 -18.96 -23.78 16.87
CA LEU A 106 -18.31 -22.60 17.48
C LEU A 106 -19.12 -21.32 17.31
N GLY A 107 -19.81 -21.16 16.18
CA GLY A 107 -20.72 -20.02 15.96
C GLY A 107 -21.84 -19.99 17.00
N THR A 108 -22.47 -21.14 17.26
CA THR A 108 -23.53 -21.24 18.28
C THR A 108 -22.99 -21.05 19.70
N ALA A 109 -21.82 -21.60 20.04
CA ALA A 109 -21.21 -21.43 21.34
C ALA A 109 -20.87 -19.96 21.61
N LEU A 110 -20.32 -19.23 20.64
CA LEU A 110 -19.96 -17.81 20.81
C LEU A 110 -21.21 -16.94 20.98
N VAL A 111 -22.27 -17.20 20.21
CA VAL A 111 -23.57 -16.52 20.35
C VAL A 111 -24.21 -16.82 21.71
N LEU A 112 -24.15 -18.08 22.17
CA LEU A 112 -24.67 -18.47 23.49
C LEU A 112 -23.86 -17.85 24.63
N ILE A 113 -22.54 -17.79 24.52
CA ILE A 113 -21.67 -17.14 25.50
C ILE A 113 -21.93 -15.64 25.54
N LEU A 114 -22.10 -14.98 24.39
CA LEU A 114 -22.47 -13.56 24.30
C LEU A 114 -23.88 -13.31 24.87
N ALA A 115 -24.84 -14.18 24.59
CA ALA A 115 -26.19 -14.06 25.13
C ALA A 115 -26.22 -14.29 26.66
N LEU A 116 -25.48 -15.29 27.15
CA LEU A 116 -25.34 -15.56 28.59
C LEU A 116 -24.60 -14.42 29.29
N SER A 117 -23.53 -13.90 28.70
CA SER A 117 -22.78 -12.78 29.30
C SER A 117 -23.61 -11.50 29.32
N LEU A 118 -24.38 -11.19 28.28
CA LEU A 118 -25.28 -10.03 28.25
C LEU A 118 -26.45 -10.17 29.23
N THR A 119 -27.03 -11.36 29.37
CA THR A 119 -28.13 -11.59 30.32
C THR A 119 -27.67 -11.58 31.77
N LEU A 120 -26.52 -12.18 32.07
CA LEU A 120 -25.89 -12.14 33.41
C LEU A 120 -25.38 -10.74 33.76
N ALA A 121 -24.77 -10.02 32.80
CA ALA A 121 -24.34 -8.64 32.99
C ALA A 121 -25.52 -7.71 33.26
N LYS A 122 -26.66 -7.88 32.55
CA LYS A 122 -27.86 -7.07 32.78
C LYS A 122 -28.53 -7.37 34.12
N GLY A 123 -28.50 -8.61 34.60
CA GLY A 123 -28.96 -8.98 35.94
C GLY A 123 -28.06 -8.43 37.07
N MET A 124 -26.76 -8.33 36.81
CA MET A 124 -25.78 -7.85 37.79
C MET A 124 -25.63 -6.31 37.79
N TRP A 125 -25.98 -5.64 36.69
CA TRP A 125 -26.01 -4.18 36.58
C TRP A 125 -27.17 -3.54 37.38
N HIS A 126 -28.29 -4.25 37.60
CA HIS A 126 -29.36 -3.71 38.44
C HIS A 126 -29.00 -3.68 39.93
N PHE A 127 -28.05 -4.53 40.37
CA PHE A 127 -27.58 -4.59 41.76
C PHE A 127 -26.33 -3.71 42.02
N LYS A 128 -25.57 -3.35 40.99
CA LYS A 128 -24.34 -2.54 41.12
C LYS A 128 -24.53 -1.09 40.68
N GLY A 129 -25.64 -0.49 41.10
CA GLY A 129 -25.79 0.97 41.13
C GLY A 129 -24.98 1.59 42.27
N HIS A 130 -23.67 1.40 42.31
CA HIS A 130 -22.74 2.25 43.07
C HIS A 130 -21.28 1.94 42.73
N ARG A 131 -20.58 2.95 42.20
CA ARG A 131 -19.11 3.11 42.13
C ARG A 131 -18.29 1.98 41.48
N ALA A 132 -17.94 2.18 40.21
CA ALA A 132 -16.59 1.92 39.73
C ALA A 132 -16.29 2.94 38.63
N GLN A 133 -15.61 4.01 39.03
CA GLN A 133 -14.97 4.96 38.15
C GLN A 133 -13.90 4.18 37.38
N GLU A 134 -14.08 4.03 36.06
CA GLU A 134 -13.06 3.48 35.16
C GLU A 134 -11.88 4.44 35.13
N GLU A 135 -10.92 4.20 36.02
CA GLU A 135 -9.56 4.71 35.86
C GLU A 135 -8.95 3.97 34.68
N VAL A 136 -9.06 4.56 33.50
CA VAL A 136 -8.30 4.16 32.31
C VAL A 136 -6.81 4.24 32.68
N PRO A 137 -6.07 3.12 32.69
CA PRO A 137 -4.63 3.15 32.93
C PRO A 137 -3.95 4.15 32.01
N SER A 138 -3.14 5.06 32.55
CA SER A 138 -2.38 6.05 31.77
C SER A 138 -1.47 5.41 30.69
N GLU A 139 -1.16 4.13 30.86
CA GLU A 139 -0.46 3.25 29.93
C GLU A 139 -1.19 3.12 28.57
N LEU A 140 -2.53 3.05 28.56
CA LEU A 140 -3.33 2.90 27.34
C LEU A 140 -3.44 4.20 26.52
N ARG A 141 -3.21 5.35 27.16
CA ARG A 141 -3.19 6.66 26.49
C ARG A 141 -1.92 6.84 25.64
N ALA A 142 -0.81 6.22 26.04
CA ALA A 142 0.45 6.27 25.30
C ALA A 142 0.42 5.34 24.06
N ALA A 143 -0.31 4.21 24.14
CA ALA A 143 -0.48 3.30 23.01
C ALA A 143 -1.36 3.90 21.88
N ALA A 144 -2.24 4.85 22.20
CA ALA A 144 -3.08 5.52 21.22
C ALA A 144 -2.29 6.41 20.22
N GLY A 145 -1.13 6.93 20.63
CA GLY A 145 -0.27 7.74 19.77
C GLY A 145 0.50 6.95 18.71
N ASN A 146 0.54 5.62 18.81
CA ASN A 146 1.22 4.74 17.86
C ASN A 146 0.27 4.10 16.84
N ILE A 147 -1.02 4.43 16.88
CA ILE A 147 -2.04 3.90 15.97
C ILE A 147 -1.85 4.46 14.55
N ASP A 148 -1.38 5.71 14.41
CA ASP A 148 -1.13 6.38 13.13
C ASP A 148 -0.05 5.68 12.28
N PHE A 149 0.86 4.92 12.89
CA PHE A 149 1.86 4.14 12.15
C PHE A 149 1.26 2.89 11.50
N PHE A 150 0.30 2.24 12.17
CA PHE A 150 -0.35 1.04 11.64
C PHE A 150 -1.32 1.36 10.49
N GLU A 151 -1.96 2.53 10.52
CA GLU A 151 -2.85 2.98 9.43
C GLU A 151 -2.09 3.15 8.10
N SER A 152 -0.81 3.52 8.14
CA SER A 152 0.04 3.62 6.94
C SER A 152 0.50 2.27 6.38
N MET A 153 0.48 1.20 7.18
CA MET A 153 0.78 -0.16 6.72
C MET A 153 -0.45 -0.87 6.16
N ASP A 154 -1.65 -0.59 6.70
CA ASP A 154 -2.93 -1.18 6.27
C ASP A 154 -3.37 -0.68 4.88
N LEU A 155 -2.80 0.43 4.41
CA LEU A 155 -3.04 0.97 3.07
C LEU A 155 -2.41 0.11 1.96
N LEU A 156 -1.32 -0.63 2.25
CA LEU A 156 -0.69 -1.52 1.29
C LEU A 156 -1.51 -2.81 1.06
N ASP A 157 -2.16 -3.33 2.11
CA ASP A 157 -3.07 -4.48 2.01
C ASP A 157 -4.35 -4.16 1.20
N SER A 158 -4.71 -2.89 1.09
CA SER A 158 -5.86 -2.44 0.28
C SER A 158 -5.62 -2.55 -1.23
N ILE A 159 -4.36 -2.67 -1.68
CA ILE A 159 -4.02 -2.80 -3.11
C ILE A 159 -4.37 -4.20 -3.63
N ASP A 160 -4.09 -5.26 -2.85
CA ASP A 160 -4.49 -6.64 -3.18
C ASP A 160 -6.03 -6.77 -3.26
N PHE A 161 -6.75 -6.01 -2.42
CA PHE A 161 -8.22 -5.96 -2.46
C PHE A 161 -8.74 -5.24 -3.71
N LEU A 162 -8.05 -4.21 -4.21
CA LEU A 162 -8.41 -3.51 -5.44
C LEU A 162 -8.13 -4.37 -6.69
N GLU A 163 -7.04 -5.15 -6.70
CA GLU A 163 -6.73 -6.10 -7.78
C GLU A 163 -7.78 -7.22 -7.86
N ALA A 164 -8.22 -7.75 -6.72
CA ALA A 164 -9.30 -8.73 -6.67
C ALA A 164 -10.67 -8.18 -7.15
N LEU A 165 -10.91 -6.88 -7.02
CA LEU A 165 -12.12 -6.23 -7.53
C LEU A 165 -12.04 -5.95 -9.04
N GLU A 166 -10.85 -5.66 -9.57
CA GLU A 166 -10.60 -5.49 -11.00
C GLU A 166 -10.80 -6.81 -11.77
N ASP A 167 -10.32 -7.93 -11.22
CA ASP A 167 -10.52 -9.26 -11.80
C ASP A 167 -12.01 -9.65 -11.84
N LYS A 168 -12.76 -9.28 -10.80
CA LYS A 168 -14.19 -9.56 -10.69
C LYS A 168 -15.06 -8.64 -11.58
N SER A 169 -14.63 -7.39 -11.77
CA SER A 169 -15.25 -6.44 -12.71
C SER A 169 -15.06 -6.87 -14.16
N SER A 170 -13.87 -7.35 -14.50
CA SER A 170 -13.52 -7.87 -15.83
C SER A 170 -14.34 -9.12 -16.18
N ALA A 171 -14.45 -10.07 -15.24
CA ALA A 171 -15.26 -11.27 -15.40
C ALA A 171 -16.77 -10.97 -15.53
N ASN A 172 -17.28 -9.97 -14.81
CA ASN A 172 -18.71 -9.60 -14.89
C ASN A 172 -19.06 -8.87 -16.21
N SER A 173 -18.07 -8.25 -16.87
CA SER A 173 -18.27 -7.57 -18.16
C SER A 173 -18.38 -8.54 -19.36
N GLU A 174 -17.81 -9.74 -19.27
CA GLU A 174 -17.93 -10.78 -20.32
C GLU A 174 -19.29 -11.50 -20.27
N PHE A 175 -19.89 -11.67 -19.10
CA PHE A 175 -21.20 -12.33 -18.95
C PHE A 175 -22.40 -11.46 -19.39
N GLN A 176 -22.20 -10.15 -19.60
CA GLN A 176 -23.27 -9.23 -20.04
C GLN A 176 -23.31 -9.04 -21.58
N LYS A 177 -22.46 -9.75 -22.32
CA LYS A 177 -22.40 -9.75 -23.80
C LYS A 177 -22.93 -11.02 -24.47
N LEU A 178 -23.52 -11.94 -23.70
CA LEU A 178 -24.30 -13.09 -24.20
C LEU A 178 -25.78 -12.91 -23.86
#